data_AF-A0A432HU38-F1
#
_entry.id   AF-A0A432HU38-F1
#
_cell.length_a   1.000
_cell.length_b   1.000
_cell.length_c   1.000
_cell.angle_alpha   90.00
_cell.angle_beta   90.00
_cell.angle_gamma   90.00
#
_symmetry.space_group_name_H-M   'P 1'
#
loop_
_entity.id
_entity.type
_entity.pdbx_description
1 polymer ?
#
loop_
_entity_poly.entity_id
_entity_poly.type
_entity_poly.pdbx_seq_one_letter_code
_entity_poly.pdbx_strand_id
1 'polypeptide(L)'
;MRAYRHTRNYLDKSDSFTLSSFSEKYADDIEILGSLSGKEIDKLSKTRLTVMASESVQSPSYNEADLVIECRKVLHQDISPEGFVDAEMLKENYPSPEEFHRVYYGEISAMRQSRD
;
A
#
# COMPACT_ATOMS: atom_id res chain seq x y z
N MET A 1 -4.55 2.63 5.60
CA MET A 1 -3.54 3.64 5.20
C MET A 1 -3.72 4.90 6.05
N ARG A 2 -2.69 5.34 6.79
CA ARG A 2 -2.72 6.60 7.58
C ARG A 2 -2.61 7.82 6.66
N ALA A 3 -3.13 8.97 7.10
CA ALA A 3 -3.21 10.18 6.29
C ALA A 3 -1.84 10.72 5.87
N TYR A 4 -0.83 10.64 6.75
CA TYR A 4 0.51 11.18 6.49
C TYR A 4 1.35 10.33 5.51
N ARG A 5 0.94 9.09 5.20
CA ARG A 5 1.72 8.25 4.27
C ARG A 5 1.49 8.73 2.85
N HIS A 6 2.55 9.11 2.13
CA HIS A 6 2.44 9.66 0.77
C HIS A 6 1.63 8.79 -0.21
N THR A 7 1.72 7.47 -0.06
CA THR A 7 0.94 6.48 -0.83
C THR A 7 -0.57 6.73 -0.78
N ARG A 8 -1.05 7.34 0.31
CA ARG A 8 -2.46 7.72 0.49
C ARG A 8 -2.97 8.60 -0.65
N ASN A 9 -2.17 9.56 -1.09
CA ASN A 9 -2.55 10.49 -2.16
C ASN A 9 -2.82 9.76 -3.48
N TYR A 10 -2.07 8.69 -3.77
CA TYR A 10 -2.29 7.87 -4.96
C TYR A 10 -3.51 6.96 -4.79
N LEU A 11 -3.66 6.32 -3.62
CA LEU A 11 -4.81 5.46 -3.35
C LEU A 11 -6.15 6.21 -3.36
N ASP A 12 -6.18 7.48 -2.93
CA ASP A 12 -7.39 8.29 -2.98
C ASP A 12 -7.75 8.69 -4.43
N LYS A 13 -6.76 8.98 -5.28
CA LYS A 13 -6.95 9.44 -6.67
C LYS A 13 -7.13 8.33 -7.70
N SER A 14 -6.52 7.16 -7.47
CA SER A 14 -6.59 6.02 -8.37
C SER A 14 -7.89 5.24 -8.18
N ASP A 15 -8.36 4.56 -9.21
CA ASP A 15 -9.47 3.60 -9.17
C ASP A 15 -9.03 2.18 -8.79
N SER A 16 -7.73 1.96 -8.63
CA SER A 16 -7.13 0.65 -8.48
C SER A 16 -5.86 0.69 -7.63
N PHE A 17 -5.40 -0.47 -7.18
CA PHE A 17 -4.13 -0.65 -6.49
C PHE A 17 -3.59 -2.06 -6.71
N THR A 18 -2.30 -2.24 -6.47
CA THR A 18 -1.64 -3.54 -6.52
C THR A 18 -1.12 -3.89 -5.13
N LEU A 19 -1.15 -5.18 -4.79
CA LEU A 19 -0.44 -5.74 -3.65
C LEU A 19 0.67 -6.62 -4.19
N SER A 20 1.86 -6.54 -3.60
CA SER A 20 3.01 -7.29 -4.07
C SER A 20 3.74 -7.95 -2.90
N SER A 21 4.14 -9.21 -3.09
CA SER A 21 5.06 -9.91 -2.21
C SER A 21 6.39 -10.14 -2.93
N PHE A 22 7.48 -10.13 -2.17
CA PHE A 22 8.84 -10.29 -2.67
C PHE A 22 9.56 -11.33 -1.82
N SER A 23 10.47 -12.05 -2.45
CA SER A 23 11.39 -12.98 -1.78
C SER A 23 12.37 -12.23 -0.88
N GLU A 24 12.97 -12.97 0.06
CA GLU A 24 13.92 -12.43 1.05
C GLU A 24 15.11 -11.71 0.40
N LYS A 25 15.47 -12.06 -0.84
CA LYS A 25 16.54 -11.39 -1.59
C LYS A 25 16.30 -9.89 -1.77
N TYR A 26 15.07 -9.40 -1.66
CA TYR A 26 14.68 -7.99 -1.74
C TYR A 26 14.29 -7.37 -0.39
N ALA A 27 14.57 -8.02 0.74
CA ALA A 27 14.18 -7.53 2.07
C ALA A 27 14.64 -6.06 2.31
N ASP A 28 15.91 -5.75 2.00
CA ASP A 28 16.47 -4.40 2.15
C ASP A 28 15.72 -3.36 1.28
N ASP A 29 15.32 -3.75 0.06
CA ASP A 29 14.57 -2.86 -0.84
C ASP A 29 13.18 -2.53 -0.28
N ILE A 30 12.50 -3.53 0.30
CA ILE A 30 11.19 -3.36 0.94
C ILE A 30 11.30 -2.51 2.20
N GLU A 31 12.37 -2.66 2.98
CA GLU A 31 12.66 -1.80 4.12
C GLU A 31 12.83 -0.34 3.68
N ILE A 32 13.59 -0.08 2.60
CA ILE A 32 13.74 1.26 2.02
C ILE A 32 12.38 1.85 1.62
N LEU A 33 11.53 1.08 0.93
CA LEU A 33 10.21 1.54 0.52
C LEU A 33 9.28 1.82 1.72
N GLY A 34 9.39 1.05 2.80
CA GLY A 34 8.58 1.20 4.02
C GLY A 34 9.02 2.34 4.95
N SER A 35 10.33 2.57 5.06
CA SER A 35 10.94 3.49 6.03
C SER A 35 11.04 4.93 5.55
N LEU A 36 11.27 5.15 4.26
CA LEU A 36 11.39 6.50 3.71
C LEU A 36 9.99 7.11 3.42
N SER A 37 9.90 8.38 3.00
CA SER A 37 8.68 8.96 2.41
C SER A 37 8.91 9.36 0.95
N GLY A 38 7.96 9.03 0.07
CA GLY A 38 8.08 9.29 -1.38
C GLY A 38 7.64 10.70 -1.76
N LYS A 39 7.38 11.55 -0.74
CA LYS A 39 6.90 12.92 -0.92
C LYS A 39 7.98 13.83 -1.50
N GLU A 40 9.23 13.63 -1.09
CA GLU A 40 10.35 14.52 -1.42
C GLU A 40 11.51 13.80 -2.11
N ILE A 41 11.51 12.46 -2.07
CA ILE A 41 12.58 11.66 -2.66
C ILE A 41 12.02 10.56 -3.55
N ASP A 42 12.76 10.26 -4.62
CA ASP A 42 12.57 9.05 -5.39
C ASP A 42 13.17 7.86 -4.62
N LYS A 43 12.33 7.16 -3.86
CA LYS A 43 12.78 5.96 -3.15
C LYS A 43 13.11 4.81 -4.09
N LEU A 44 12.42 4.71 -5.22
CA LEU A 44 12.59 3.59 -6.14
C LEU A 44 14.00 3.58 -6.70
N SER A 45 14.57 4.76 -6.95
CA SER A 45 15.97 4.93 -7.35
C SER A 45 17.00 4.36 -6.35
N LYS A 46 16.59 4.11 -5.10
CA LYS A 46 17.44 3.51 -4.04
C LYS A 46 17.26 2.01 -3.91
N THR A 47 16.45 1.40 -4.78
CA THR A 47 16.14 -0.02 -4.75
C THR A 47 16.56 -0.70 -6.05
N ARG A 48 16.60 -2.02 -6.03
CA ARG A 48 16.79 -2.89 -7.20
C ARG A 48 15.46 -3.23 -7.89
N LEU A 49 14.37 -2.61 -7.48
CA LEU A 49 13.02 -2.90 -7.96
C LEU A 49 12.70 -2.08 -9.20
N THR A 50 12.04 -2.72 -10.16
CA THR A 50 11.66 -2.13 -11.44
C THR A 50 10.15 -2.12 -11.56
N VAL A 51 9.57 -0.94 -11.79
CA VAL A 51 8.14 -0.80 -12.04
C VAL A 51 7.76 -1.41 -13.39
N MET A 52 6.64 -2.12 -13.42
CA MET A 52 6.02 -2.63 -14.65
C MET A 52 4.53 -2.25 -14.69
N ALA A 53 3.97 -2.21 -15.91
CA ALA A 53 2.54 -2.10 -16.09
C ALA A 53 1.84 -3.36 -15.56
N SER A 54 0.68 -3.16 -14.94
CA SER A 54 -0.23 -4.22 -14.55
C SER A 54 -1.06 -4.70 -15.75
N GLU A 55 -1.61 -5.90 -15.66
CA GLU A 55 -2.35 -6.55 -16.74
C GLU A 55 -3.78 -6.02 -16.86
N SER A 56 -4.47 -5.86 -15.73
CA SER A 56 -5.90 -5.57 -15.65
C SER A 56 -6.23 -4.22 -15.00
N VAL A 57 -5.25 -3.55 -14.37
CA VAL A 57 -5.46 -2.27 -13.69
C VAL A 57 -4.40 -1.22 -14.06
N GLN A 58 -4.69 0.06 -13.81
CA GLN A 58 -3.79 1.18 -14.11
C GLN A 58 -2.65 1.33 -13.09
N SER A 59 -2.90 0.97 -11.83
CA SER A 59 -1.86 1.02 -10.80
C SER A 59 -0.72 0.05 -11.12
N PRO A 60 0.55 0.50 -11.08
CA PRO A 60 1.67 -0.33 -11.50
C PRO A 60 1.99 -1.46 -10.52
N SER A 61 2.75 -2.44 -10.98
CA SER A 61 3.35 -3.48 -10.14
C SER A 61 4.87 -3.52 -10.31
N TYR A 62 5.54 -4.58 -9.84
CA TYR A 62 6.99 -4.74 -9.90
C TYR A 62 7.38 -6.01 -10.64
N ASN A 63 8.43 -5.95 -11.46
CA ASN A 63 8.93 -7.13 -12.18
C ASN A 63 9.38 -8.22 -11.20
N GLU A 64 10.05 -7.80 -10.13
CA GLU A 64 10.71 -8.63 -9.14
C GLU A 64 9.76 -9.24 -8.09
N ALA A 65 8.47 -8.89 -8.14
CA ALA A 65 7.46 -9.44 -7.22
C ALA A 65 7.14 -10.91 -7.55
N ASP A 66 7.13 -11.75 -6.52
CA ASP A 66 6.79 -13.17 -6.59
C ASP A 66 5.29 -13.40 -6.61
N LEU A 67 4.53 -12.48 -6.02
CA LEU A 67 3.08 -12.43 -6.11
C LEU A 67 2.67 -10.99 -6.39
N VAL A 68 1.81 -10.79 -7.39
CA VAL A 68 1.11 -9.53 -7.64
C VAL A 68 -0.38 -9.81 -7.64
N ILE A 69 -1.12 -9.07 -6.83
CA ILE A 69 -2.59 -9.06 -6.82
C ILE A 69 -3.04 -7.69 -7.29
N GLU A 70 -3.80 -7.66 -8.38
CA GLU A 70 -4.32 -6.44 -8.97
C GLU A 70 -5.77 -6.23 -8.54
N CYS A 71 -6.06 -5.05 -7.99
CA CYS A 71 -7.34 -4.77 -7.38
C CYS A 71 -7.97 -3.50 -7.95
N ARG A 72 -9.22 -3.60 -8.40
CA ARG A 72 -10.08 -2.43 -8.61
C ARG A 72 -10.64 -1.99 -7.26
N LYS A 73 -10.46 -0.74 -6.87
CA LYS A 73 -11.01 -0.18 -5.63
C LYS A 73 -12.53 -0.07 -5.74
N VAL A 74 -13.24 -0.75 -4.84
CA VAL A 74 -14.72 -0.78 -4.82
C VAL A 74 -15.30 0.01 -3.66
N LEU A 75 -14.55 0.15 -2.57
CA LEU A 75 -14.98 0.88 -1.39
C LEU A 75 -13.76 1.42 -0.63
N HIS A 76 -13.95 2.52 0.07
CA HIS A 76 -13.05 2.92 1.13
C HIS A 76 -13.84 3.32 2.38
N GLN A 77 -13.24 3.16 3.55
CA GLN A 77 -13.85 3.47 4.84
C GLN A 77 -12.81 4.13 5.75
N ASP A 78 -13.13 5.31 6.29
CA ASP A 78 -12.35 5.91 7.38
C ASP A 78 -12.68 5.20 8.69
N ILE A 79 -11.64 4.87 9.46
CA ILE A 79 -11.84 4.39 10.82
C ILE A 79 -12.35 5.58 11.66
N SER A 80 -13.48 5.38 12.32
CA SER A 80 -14.11 6.38 13.19
C SER A 80 -13.75 6.12 14.65
N PRO A 81 -13.40 7.13 15.46
CA PRO A 81 -13.13 6.96 16.89
C PRO A 81 -14.32 6.35 17.66
N GLU A 82 -15.55 6.63 17.22
CA GLU A 82 -16.78 6.10 17.82
C GLU A 82 -16.93 4.58 17.63
N GLY A 83 -16.17 4.00 16.70
CA GLY A 83 -16.16 2.55 16.45
C GLY A 83 -15.29 1.75 17.43
N PHE A 84 -14.52 2.41 18.30
CA PHE A 84 -13.64 1.73 19.25
C PHE A 84 -14.40 1.37 20.52
N VAL A 85 -14.42 0.07 20.84
CA VAL A 85 -14.92 -0.45 22.13
C VAL A 85 -13.86 -0.29 23.23
N ASP A 86 -12.58 -0.40 22.85
CA ASP A 86 -11.44 -0.24 23.75
C ASP A 86 -10.88 1.19 23.64
N ALA A 87 -11.16 2.00 24.66
CA ALA A 87 -10.74 3.39 24.73
C ALA A 87 -9.23 3.55 24.98
N GLU A 88 -8.57 2.59 25.64
CA GLU A 88 -7.12 2.62 25.84
C GLU A 88 -6.42 2.35 24.51
N MET A 89 -6.88 1.37 23.76
CA MET A 89 -6.36 1.07 22.42
C MET A 89 -6.52 2.26 21.46
N LEU A 90 -7.66 2.95 21.50
CA LEU A 90 -7.88 4.18 20.75
C LEU A 90 -6.82 5.23 21.10
N LYS A 91 -6.64 5.51 22.40
CA LYS A 91 -5.71 6.54 22.89
C LYS A 91 -4.25 6.23 22.54
N GLU A 92 -3.84 4.96 22.65
CA GLU A 92 -2.46 4.55 22.41
C GLU A 92 -2.09 4.55 20.92
N ASN A 93 -3.00 4.12 20.04
CA ASN A 93 -2.70 3.89 18.64
C ASN A 93 -3.12 5.03 17.70
N TYR A 94 -4.03 5.89 18.16
CA TYR A 94 -4.64 7.00 17.42
C TYR A 94 -4.67 8.30 18.24
N PRO A 95 -3.51 8.82 18.68
CA PRO A 95 -3.45 10.01 19.53
C PRO A 95 -3.87 11.32 18.83
N SER A 96 -3.97 11.33 17.49
CA SER A 96 -4.42 12.49 16.72
C SER A 96 -5.25 12.11 15.48
N PRO A 97 -6.04 13.04 14.90
CA PRO A 97 -6.84 12.77 13.70
C PRO A 97 -6.05 12.25 12.49
N GLU A 98 -4.79 12.66 12.34
CA GLU A 98 -3.92 12.26 11.21
C GLU A 98 -3.44 10.81 11.30
N GLU A 99 -3.53 10.21 12.49
CA GLU A 99 -3.13 8.84 12.76
C GLU A 99 -4.22 7.83 12.36
N PHE A 100 -5.45 8.28 12.13
CA PHE A 100 -6.53 7.43 11.67
C PHE A 100 -6.25 6.87 10.28
N HIS A 101 -6.50 5.56 10.15
CA HIS A 101 -6.42 4.91 8.86
C HIS A 101 -7.72 5.11 8.09
N ARG A 102 -7.64 5.16 6.75
CA ARG A 102 -8.70 4.59 5.92
C ARG A 102 -8.32 3.25 5.33
N VAL A 103 -9.29 2.37 5.32
CA VAL A 103 -9.26 1.05 4.74
C VAL A 103 -9.75 1.16 3.30
N TYR A 104 -9.09 0.47 2.39
CA TYR A 104 -9.51 0.34 1.00
C TYR A 104 -9.87 -1.11 0.74
N TYR A 105 -10.99 -1.31 0.09
CA TYR A 105 -11.49 -2.60 -0.32
C TYR A 105 -11.36 -2.69 -1.83
N GLY A 106 -10.73 -3.78 -2.27
CA GLY A 106 -10.47 -4.05 -3.68
C GLY A 106 -11.15 -5.34 -4.12
N GLU A 107 -11.72 -5.31 -5.31
CA GLU A 107 -12.09 -6.51 -6.06
C GLU A 107 -10.85 -7.00 -6.82
N ILE A 108 -10.46 -8.25 -6.60
CA ILE A 108 -9.34 -8.86 -7.31
C ILE A 108 -9.72 -9.01 -8.79
N SER A 109 -8.95 -8.35 -9.66
CA SER A 109 -9.15 -8.36 -11.12
C SER A 109 -8.16 -9.29 -11.82
N ALA A 110 -6.94 -9.41 -11.31
CA ALA A 110 -5.94 -10.36 -11.80
C ALA A 110 -4.96 -10.75 -10.68
N MET A 111 -4.28 -11.87 -10.87
CA MET A 111 -3.22 -12.34 -9.98
C MET A 111 -2.10 -13.01 -10.77
N ARG A 112 -0.86 -12.59 -10.52
CA ARG A 112 0.34 -13.19 -11.09
C ARG A 112 1.19 -13.78 -9.97
N GLN A 113 1.68 -15.00 -10.15
CA GLN A 113 2.69 -15.58 -9.28
C GLN A 113 3.92 -15.97 -10.12
N SER A 114 5.12 -15.58 -9.69
CA SER A 114 6.36 -16.13 -10.25
C SER A 114 6.45 -17.61 -9.87
N ARG A 115 6.91 -18.43 -10.80
CA ARG A 115 7.30 -19.81 -10.49
C ARG A 115 8.82 -19.78 -10.41
N ASP A 116 9.33 -19.66 -9.19
CA ASP A 116 10.71 -20.09 -8.93
C ASP A 116 10.84 -21.60 -9.18
#